data_AF-A0AB74DHA0-F1
#
_entry.id   AF-A0AB74DHA0-F1
#
_cell.length_a   1.000
_cell.length_b   1.000
_cell.length_c   1.000
_cell.angle_alpha   90.00
_cell.angle_beta   90.00
_cell.angle_gamma   90.00
#
_symmetry.space_group_name_H-M   'P 1'
#
loop_
_entity.id
_entity.type
_entity.pdbx_description
1 polymer ?
#
loop_
_entity_poly.entity_id
_entity_poly.type
_entity_poly.pdbx_seq_one_letter_code
_entity_poly.pdbx_strand_id
1 'polypeptide(L)'
;MRSAPSYGVRSRRSAANAGVRLTARTYGKARIGTYAEKADGHITVESDAERLVAHMLSVDPRVRSFKQQPFTVDLVGERLLFTREDVSEARKMRGNRAGDVEYTPDFATVQVDGLQRAYEVKLQGFEGDDRYWAKVERAGEIMAAYCYPLSTVVVPADERHPVVVNAQLLKPAIARAREYLTPDIIDLVESYCESGPVLQRALCADLQIPTGLIPPLLATGVLKADLAHHHICATLKLSAAYGELDHLCLIEELRP
;
A
#
# COMPACT_ATOMS: atom_id res chain seq x y z
N MET A 1 13.09 -21.70 -46.27
CA MET A 1 13.23 -21.86 -44.81
C MET A 1 13.27 -20.47 -44.18
N ARG A 2 12.24 -20.07 -43.41
CA ARG A 2 12.24 -18.77 -42.69
C ARG A 2 12.76 -19.01 -41.28
N SER A 3 13.83 -18.30 -40.93
CA SER A 3 14.49 -18.36 -39.63
C SER A 3 13.58 -17.82 -38.53
N ALA A 4 13.49 -18.53 -37.40
CA ALA A 4 12.74 -18.07 -36.23
C ALA A 4 13.47 -16.90 -35.54
N PRO A 5 12.76 -15.86 -35.07
CA PRO A 5 13.40 -14.74 -34.39
C PRO A 5 13.96 -15.19 -33.03
N SER A 6 15.23 -14.86 -32.80
CA SER A 6 15.94 -15.02 -31.53
C SER A 6 15.34 -14.07 -30.50
N TYR A 7 14.69 -14.61 -29.46
CA TYR A 7 14.27 -13.83 -28.30
C TYR A 7 15.49 -13.56 -27.42
N GLY A 8 15.74 -12.28 -27.14
CA GLY A 8 16.89 -11.81 -26.36
C GLY A 8 17.00 -12.47 -24.99
N VAL A 9 18.24 -12.85 -24.64
CA VAL A 9 18.62 -13.42 -23.36
C VAL A 9 18.36 -12.40 -22.24
N ARG A 10 17.62 -12.81 -21.19
CA ARG A 10 17.39 -12.00 -19.98
C ARG A 10 18.72 -11.74 -19.28
N SER A 11 19.14 -10.48 -19.21
CA SER A 11 20.25 -10.10 -18.34
C SER A 11 19.82 -10.26 -16.87
N ARG A 12 20.52 -11.14 -16.13
CA ARG A 12 20.52 -11.10 -14.66
C ARG A 12 21.21 -9.80 -14.24
N ARG A 13 20.45 -8.80 -13.82
CA ARG A 13 20.98 -7.61 -13.13
C ARG A 13 20.56 -7.67 -11.66
N SER A 14 21.54 -7.71 -10.77
CA SER A 14 21.41 -7.61 -9.31
C SER A 14 21.12 -6.18 -8.84
N ALA A 15 20.29 -5.43 -9.58
CA ALA A 15 19.89 -4.08 -9.21
C ALA A 15 18.55 -4.15 -8.45
N ALA A 16 18.42 -3.39 -7.37
CA ALA A 16 17.17 -3.22 -6.64
C ALA A 16 16.04 -2.89 -7.63
N ASN A 17 15.10 -3.82 -7.76
CA ASN A 17 14.01 -3.76 -8.72
C ASN A 17 13.06 -2.65 -8.25
N ALA A 18 12.89 -1.57 -9.03
CA ALA A 18 11.99 -0.45 -8.72
C ALA A 18 10.50 -0.84 -8.58
N GLY A 19 10.20 -2.15 -8.72
CA GLY A 19 9.00 -2.75 -8.17
C GLY A 19 7.71 -2.34 -8.89
N VAL A 20 7.78 -1.91 -10.16
CA VAL A 20 6.59 -1.70 -11.01
C VAL A 20 6.84 -2.30 -12.39
N ARG A 21 5.94 -3.17 -12.85
CA ARG A 21 5.95 -3.74 -14.22
C ARG A 21 4.53 -3.78 -14.75
N LEU A 22 4.31 -3.24 -15.94
CA LEU A 22 3.08 -3.51 -16.68
C LEU A 22 3.08 -4.98 -17.10
N THR A 23 2.05 -5.73 -16.69
CA THR A 23 1.90 -7.13 -17.10
C THR A 23 0.86 -7.23 -18.22
N ALA A 24 0.97 -8.27 -19.05
CA ALA A 24 0.11 -8.42 -20.22
C ALA A 24 -1.38 -8.44 -19.83
N ARG A 25 -2.20 -7.71 -20.59
CA ARG A 25 -3.65 -7.66 -20.39
C ARG A 25 -4.21 -9.07 -20.50
N THR A 26 -4.88 -9.53 -19.46
CA THR A 26 -5.73 -10.74 -19.51
C THR A 26 -7.17 -10.24 -19.48
N TYR A 27 -7.95 -10.52 -20.53
CA TYR A 27 -9.35 -10.08 -20.66
C TYR A 27 -9.57 -8.54 -20.64
N GLY A 28 -8.64 -7.76 -21.18
CA GLY A 28 -8.84 -6.31 -21.41
C GLY A 28 -8.55 -5.38 -20.22
N LYS A 29 -8.45 -5.89 -18.99
CA LYS A 29 -8.02 -5.11 -17.82
C LYS A 29 -6.50 -4.96 -17.76
N ALA A 30 -6.02 -3.75 -17.49
CA ALA A 30 -4.60 -3.49 -17.23
C ALA A 30 -4.22 -4.13 -15.89
N ARG A 31 -3.11 -4.85 -15.85
CA ARG A 31 -2.59 -5.48 -14.63
C ARG A 31 -1.25 -4.86 -14.27
N ILE A 32 -1.15 -4.30 -13.08
CA ILE A 32 0.05 -3.59 -12.64
C ILE A 32 0.78 -4.47 -11.63
N GLY A 33 1.93 -4.99 -12.02
CA GLY A 33 2.79 -5.75 -11.13
C GLY A 33 3.53 -4.80 -10.19
N THR A 34 3.51 -5.07 -8.87
CA THR A 34 4.36 -4.36 -7.91
C THR A 34 5.03 -5.29 -6.91
N TYR A 35 6.25 -4.96 -6.48
CA TYR A 35 6.94 -5.73 -5.43
C TYR A 35 6.62 -5.14 -4.05
N ALA A 36 6.29 -6.00 -3.09
CA ALA A 36 6.13 -5.65 -1.68
C ALA A 36 6.57 -6.83 -0.82
N GLU A 37 7.57 -6.62 0.04
CA GLU A 37 8.08 -7.66 0.93
C GLU A 37 6.99 -8.18 1.89
N LYS A 38 6.19 -7.26 2.45
CA LYS A 38 5.03 -7.58 3.30
C LYS A 38 3.93 -8.36 2.56
N ALA A 39 3.98 -8.44 1.24
CA ALA A 39 3.07 -9.24 0.43
C ALA A 39 3.73 -10.52 -0.13
N ASP A 40 4.85 -10.93 0.45
CA ASP A 40 5.63 -12.10 0.03
C ASP A 40 6.13 -12.00 -1.43
N GLY A 41 6.43 -10.78 -1.88
CA GLY A 41 7.11 -10.52 -3.14
C GLY A 41 6.28 -9.77 -4.18
N HIS A 42 6.20 -10.30 -5.40
CA HIS A 42 5.51 -9.62 -6.50
C HIS A 42 4.02 -9.92 -6.49
N ILE A 43 3.21 -8.87 -6.41
CA ILE A 43 1.76 -8.90 -6.50
C ILE A 43 1.29 -8.19 -7.78
N THR A 44 0.05 -8.43 -8.21
CA THR A 44 -0.54 -7.86 -9.42
C THR A 44 -1.91 -7.26 -9.14
N VAL A 45 -1.98 -5.94 -9.12
CA VAL A 45 -3.20 -5.18 -8.82
C VAL A 45 -3.94 -4.75 -10.09
N GLU A 46 -5.22 -4.41 -9.96
CA GLU A 46 -6.10 -4.05 -11.08
C GLU A 46 -6.13 -2.55 -11.38
N SER A 47 -5.64 -1.70 -10.47
CA SER A 47 -5.66 -0.24 -10.62
C SER A 47 -4.44 0.46 -10.01
N ASP A 48 -4.18 1.71 -10.43
CA ASP A 48 -3.15 2.55 -9.81
C ASP A 48 -3.51 2.94 -8.37
N ALA A 49 -4.80 3.07 -8.06
CA ALA A 49 -5.28 3.28 -6.70
C ALA A 49 -4.92 2.10 -5.79
N GLU A 50 -5.17 0.86 -6.22
CA GLU A 50 -4.73 -0.34 -5.49
C GLU A 50 -3.21 -0.42 -5.37
N ARG A 51 -2.47 -0.01 -6.42
CA ARG A 51 -1.01 0.03 -6.39
C ARG A 51 -0.52 0.99 -5.31
N LEU A 52 -1.12 2.16 -5.21
CA LEU A 52 -0.81 3.15 -4.19
C LEU A 52 -1.12 2.62 -2.78
N VAL A 53 -2.28 1.99 -2.58
CA VAL A 53 -2.63 1.36 -1.30
C VAL A 53 -1.64 0.26 -0.95
N ALA A 54 -1.21 -0.58 -1.89
CA ALA A 54 -0.16 -1.55 -1.67
C ALA A 54 1.18 -0.91 -1.26
N HIS A 55 1.48 0.31 -1.73
CA HIS A 55 2.66 1.07 -1.29
C HIS A 55 2.49 1.55 0.15
N MET A 56 1.31 2.06 0.52
CA MET A 56 0.99 2.45 1.90
C MET A 56 1.08 1.27 2.87
N LEU A 57 0.48 0.13 2.51
CA LEU A 57 0.56 -1.10 3.30
C LEU A 57 2.00 -1.62 3.45
N SER A 58 2.87 -1.34 2.48
CA SER A 58 4.29 -1.68 2.57
C SER A 58 5.01 -0.83 3.63
N VAL A 59 4.67 0.46 3.73
CA VAL A 59 5.33 1.42 4.65
C VAL A 59 4.69 1.48 6.04
N ASP A 60 3.41 1.13 6.19
CA ASP A 60 2.67 1.21 7.46
C ASP A 60 3.29 0.28 8.51
N PRO A 61 3.80 0.80 9.66
CA PRO A 61 4.50 0.01 10.67
C PRO A 61 3.60 -1.02 11.37
N ARG A 62 2.28 -0.81 11.35
CA ARG A 62 1.30 -1.71 11.99
C ARG A 62 1.03 -2.93 11.13
N VAL A 63 1.25 -2.85 9.82
CA VAL A 63 1.06 -3.97 8.90
C VAL A 63 2.26 -4.90 8.95
N ARG A 64 2.03 -6.14 9.41
CA ARG A 64 3.03 -7.22 9.36
C ARG A 64 3.08 -7.87 7.98
N SER A 65 1.91 -8.18 7.42
CA SER A 65 1.78 -8.75 6.08
C SER A 65 0.44 -8.40 5.44
N PHE A 66 0.35 -8.53 4.12
CA PHE A 66 -0.89 -8.33 3.40
C PHE A 66 -0.99 -9.19 2.14
N LYS A 67 -2.23 -9.40 1.66
CA LYS A 67 -2.53 -10.14 0.43
C LYS A 67 -3.53 -9.35 -0.39
N GLN A 68 -3.31 -9.29 -1.70
CA GLN A 68 -4.31 -8.82 -2.65
C GLN A 68 -5.38 -9.91 -2.88
N GLN A 69 -6.63 -9.51 -3.09
CA GLN A 69 -7.77 -10.40 -3.36
C GLN A 69 -7.71 -11.69 -2.52
N PRO A 70 -7.65 -11.56 -1.18
CA PRO A 70 -7.20 -12.61 -0.25
C PRO A 70 -8.14 -13.81 -0.18
N PHE A 71 -9.42 -13.60 -0.45
CA PHE A 71 -10.51 -14.58 -0.41
C PHE A 71 -11.75 -14.00 -1.10
N THR A 72 -12.75 -14.85 -1.33
CA THR A 72 -14.09 -14.45 -1.79
C THR A 72 -15.10 -14.61 -0.66
N VAL A 73 -15.95 -13.62 -0.45
CA VAL A 73 -17.09 -13.67 0.46
C VAL A 73 -18.28 -14.26 -0.29
N ASP A 74 -18.78 -15.39 0.21
CA ASP A 74 -20.05 -15.98 -0.21
C ASP A 74 -21.19 -15.23 0.47
N LEU A 75 -21.86 -14.32 -0.25
CA LEU A 75 -22.92 -13.48 0.33
C LEU A 75 -24.19 -14.27 0.69
N VAL A 76 -24.36 -15.44 0.06
CA VAL A 76 -25.51 -16.32 0.26
C VAL A 76 -25.22 -17.36 1.33
N GLY A 77 -24.02 -17.95 1.30
CA GLY A 77 -23.56 -18.94 2.28
C GLY A 77 -22.93 -18.36 3.54
N GLU A 78 -22.81 -17.03 3.62
CA GLU A 78 -22.27 -16.27 4.76
C GLU A 78 -20.90 -16.78 5.24
N ARG A 79 -19.98 -17.00 4.30
CA ARG A 79 -18.66 -17.59 4.60
C ARG A 79 -17.55 -17.02 3.74
N LEU A 80 -16.31 -17.14 4.22
CA LEU A 80 -15.11 -16.82 3.45
C LEU A 80 -14.61 -18.04 2.69
N LEU A 81 -14.28 -17.87 1.42
CA LEU A 81 -13.79 -18.87 0.48
C LEU A 81 -12.35 -18.50 0.10
N PHE A 82 -11.37 -19.27 0.58
CA PHE A 82 -9.95 -18.94 0.42
C PHE A 82 -9.32 -19.59 -0.82
N THR A 83 -9.95 -20.64 -1.35
CA THR A 83 -9.45 -21.38 -2.51
C THR A 83 -10.41 -21.31 -3.69
N ARG A 84 -9.91 -21.63 -4.89
CA ARG A 84 -10.76 -21.70 -6.10
C ARG A 84 -11.72 -22.87 -6.03
N GLU A 85 -11.31 -23.93 -5.36
CA GLU A 85 -12.09 -25.11 -5.07
C GLU A 85 -13.29 -24.74 -4.19
N ASP A 86 -13.08 -23.97 -3.12
CA ASP A 86 -14.17 -23.47 -2.25
C ASP A 86 -15.19 -22.64 -3.04
N VAL A 87 -14.70 -21.75 -3.92
CA VAL A 87 -15.55 -20.94 -4.81
C VAL A 87 -16.35 -21.82 -5.77
N SER A 88 -15.72 -22.82 -6.38
CA SER A 88 -16.37 -23.77 -7.28
C SER A 88 -17.47 -24.55 -6.58
N GLU A 89 -17.20 -25.10 -5.40
CA GLU A 89 -18.17 -25.85 -4.61
C GLU A 89 -19.32 -24.96 -4.13
N ALA A 90 -19.03 -23.74 -3.68
CA ALA A 90 -20.07 -22.79 -3.29
C ALA A 90 -20.98 -22.44 -4.47
N ARG A 91 -20.44 -22.24 -5.67
CA ARG A 91 -21.23 -22.02 -6.90
C ARG A 91 -22.12 -23.22 -7.23
N LYS A 92 -21.59 -24.45 -7.14
CA LYS A 92 -22.38 -25.67 -7.36
C LYS A 92 -23.54 -25.79 -6.37
N MET A 93 -23.29 -25.56 -5.07
CA MET A 93 -24.31 -25.62 -4.03
C MET A 93 -25.43 -24.59 -4.23
N ARG A 94 -25.10 -23.38 -4.72
CA ARG A 94 -26.09 -22.32 -4.95
C ARG A 94 -26.94 -22.55 -6.22
N GLY A 95 -26.46 -23.34 -7.17
CA GLY A 95 -27.13 -23.51 -8.46
C GLY A 95 -27.31 -22.19 -9.22
N ASN A 96 -28.44 -22.02 -9.92
CA ASN A 96 -28.75 -20.83 -10.72
C ASN A 96 -29.40 -19.67 -9.94
N ARG A 97 -29.06 -19.49 -8.65
CA ARG A 97 -29.57 -18.33 -7.89
C ARG A 97 -29.11 -17.02 -8.54
N ALA A 98 -30.06 -16.13 -8.83
CA ALA A 98 -29.79 -14.81 -9.40
C ALA A 98 -29.43 -13.79 -8.31
N GLY A 99 -28.62 -12.78 -8.64
CA GLY A 99 -28.23 -11.69 -7.75
C GLY A 99 -26.74 -11.62 -7.44
N ASP A 100 -26.35 -10.72 -6.53
CA ASP A 100 -24.98 -10.61 -6.02
C ASP A 100 -24.68 -11.76 -5.08
N VAL A 101 -23.87 -12.71 -5.55
CA VAL A 101 -23.56 -13.95 -4.82
C VAL A 101 -22.18 -13.93 -4.17
N GLU A 102 -21.27 -13.11 -4.71
CA GLU A 102 -19.86 -13.10 -4.36
C GLU A 102 -19.33 -11.67 -4.29
N TYR A 103 -18.45 -11.43 -3.32
CA TYR A 103 -17.69 -10.20 -3.18
C TYR A 103 -16.23 -10.55 -2.83
N THR A 104 -15.27 -9.75 -3.30
CA THR A 104 -13.85 -9.96 -3.01
C THR A 104 -13.27 -8.61 -2.62
N PRO A 105 -12.76 -8.45 -1.38
CA PRO A 105 -12.06 -7.23 -1.00
C PRO A 105 -10.73 -7.12 -1.76
N ASP A 106 -10.27 -5.91 -2.01
CA ASP A 106 -9.02 -5.68 -2.74
C ASP A 106 -7.80 -6.14 -1.95
N PHE A 107 -7.79 -5.93 -0.62
CA PHE A 107 -6.71 -6.37 0.26
C PHE A 107 -7.22 -6.96 1.58
N ALA A 108 -6.44 -7.87 2.15
CA ALA A 108 -6.44 -8.13 3.59
C ALA A 108 -5.05 -7.99 4.17
N THR A 109 -4.99 -7.57 5.42
CA THR A 109 -3.76 -7.37 6.20
C THR A 109 -3.80 -8.19 7.46
N VAL A 110 -2.62 -8.59 7.92
CA VAL A 110 -2.38 -9.01 9.29
C VAL A 110 -1.50 -7.97 9.94
N GLN A 111 -1.97 -7.43 11.05
CA GLN A 111 -1.29 -6.39 11.83
C GLN A 111 -0.22 -7.02 12.75
N VAL A 112 0.65 -6.19 13.32
CA VAL A 112 1.72 -6.61 14.24
C VAL A 112 1.19 -7.26 15.52
N ASP A 113 0.03 -6.81 15.99
CA ASP A 113 -0.72 -7.37 17.12
C ASP A 113 -1.48 -8.66 16.77
N GLY A 114 -1.45 -9.09 15.51
CA GLY A 114 -2.15 -10.26 15.00
C GLY A 114 -3.59 -10.01 14.56
N LEU A 115 -4.14 -8.81 14.76
CA LEU A 115 -5.45 -8.44 14.27
C LEU A 115 -5.46 -8.41 12.74
N GLN A 116 -6.64 -8.63 12.17
CA GLN A 116 -6.81 -8.67 10.72
C GLN A 116 -7.73 -7.54 10.28
N ARG A 117 -7.51 -7.04 9.06
CA ARG A 117 -8.34 -6.00 8.44
C ARG A 117 -8.44 -6.27 6.96
N ALA A 118 -9.56 -5.88 6.36
CA ALA A 118 -9.73 -5.88 4.92
C ALA A 118 -9.99 -4.48 4.40
N TYR A 119 -9.64 -4.26 3.14
CA TYR A 119 -9.75 -2.97 2.48
C TYR A 119 -10.44 -3.11 1.12
N GLU A 120 -11.43 -2.25 0.90
CA GLU A 120 -11.99 -1.95 -0.43
C GLU A 120 -11.40 -0.63 -0.90
N VAL A 121 -10.77 -0.61 -2.08
CA VAL A 121 -10.13 0.59 -2.62
C VAL A 121 -11.03 1.24 -3.65
N LYS A 122 -11.20 2.55 -3.52
CA LYS A 122 -11.93 3.38 -4.48
C LYS A 122 -11.15 4.62 -4.82
N LEU A 123 -11.32 5.10 -6.04
CA LEU A 123 -10.84 6.42 -6.44
C LEU A 123 -11.88 7.46 -6.03
N GLN A 124 -11.43 8.61 -5.56
CA GLN A 124 -12.28 9.77 -5.31
C GLN A 124 -13.12 10.10 -6.55
N GLY A 125 -14.42 10.35 -6.35
CA GLY A 125 -15.39 10.51 -7.42
C GLY A 125 -16.05 9.21 -7.86
N PHE A 126 -15.66 8.06 -7.31
CA PHE A 126 -16.48 6.85 -7.39
C PHE A 126 -17.70 7.00 -6.48
N GLU A 127 -18.88 7.12 -7.07
CA GLU A 127 -20.13 7.21 -6.32
C GLU A 127 -20.64 5.82 -5.91
N GLY A 128 -20.58 4.84 -6.82
CA GLY A 128 -21.27 3.56 -6.65
C GLY A 128 -22.80 3.72 -6.71
N ASP A 129 -23.52 2.64 -6.98
CA ASP A 129 -24.98 2.63 -6.82
C ASP A 129 -25.37 2.03 -5.46
N ASP A 130 -26.63 2.22 -5.05
CA ASP A 130 -27.14 1.69 -3.78
C ASP A 130 -26.96 0.16 -3.67
N ARG A 131 -27.08 -0.53 -4.80
CA ARG A 131 -26.90 -1.98 -4.88
C ARG A 131 -25.46 -2.39 -4.58
N TYR A 132 -24.49 -1.65 -5.11
CA TYR A 132 -23.07 -1.87 -4.84
C TYR A 132 -22.77 -1.64 -3.35
N TRP A 133 -23.25 -0.55 -2.75
CA TRP A 133 -22.99 -0.27 -1.34
C TRP A 133 -23.68 -1.26 -0.41
N ALA A 134 -24.92 -1.65 -0.70
CA ALA A 134 -25.60 -2.72 0.04
C ALA A 134 -24.83 -4.04 -0.02
N LYS A 135 -24.20 -4.35 -1.16
CA LYS A 135 -23.32 -5.51 -1.32
C LYS A 135 -22.06 -5.41 -0.46
N VAL A 136 -21.41 -4.25 -0.45
CA VAL A 136 -20.20 -4.00 0.36
C VAL A 136 -20.52 -4.06 1.85
N GLU A 137 -21.61 -3.43 2.29
CA GLU A 137 -22.09 -3.48 3.68
C GLU A 137 -22.34 -4.92 4.12
N ARG A 138 -23.10 -5.67 3.31
CA ARG A 138 -23.38 -7.08 3.58
C ARG A 138 -22.10 -7.92 3.66
N ALA A 139 -21.15 -7.70 2.77
CA ALA A 139 -19.86 -8.37 2.84
C ALA A 139 -19.10 -7.99 4.11
N GLY A 140 -19.13 -6.72 4.52
CA GLY A 140 -18.53 -6.20 5.73
C GLY A 140 -19.05 -6.89 7.00
N GLU A 141 -20.36 -7.10 7.11
CA GLU A 141 -20.98 -7.85 8.22
C GLU A 141 -20.41 -9.28 8.32
N ILE A 142 -20.41 -10.00 7.20
CA ILE A 142 -19.90 -11.37 7.13
C ILE A 142 -18.42 -11.37 7.50
N MET A 143 -17.61 -10.51 6.89
CA MET A 143 -16.17 -10.47 7.12
C MET A 143 -15.83 -10.10 8.58
N ALA A 144 -16.59 -9.20 9.21
CA ALA A 144 -16.42 -8.87 10.62
C ALA A 144 -16.65 -10.09 11.54
N ALA A 145 -17.63 -10.95 11.23
CA ALA A 145 -17.84 -12.20 11.96
C ALA A 145 -16.66 -13.19 11.84
N TYR A 146 -15.85 -13.05 10.79
CA TYR A 146 -14.60 -13.79 10.58
C TYR A 146 -13.34 -13.01 11.01
N CYS A 147 -13.48 -11.98 11.84
CA CYS A 147 -12.39 -11.13 12.34
C CYS A 147 -11.65 -10.32 11.24
N TYR A 148 -12.31 -10.05 10.11
CA TYR A 148 -11.84 -9.16 9.04
C TYR A 148 -12.74 -7.93 8.92
N PRO A 149 -12.72 -6.97 9.85
CA PRO A 149 -13.42 -5.70 9.66
C PRO A 149 -12.99 -5.07 8.32
N LEU A 150 -13.99 -4.73 7.50
CA LEU A 150 -13.81 -4.10 6.19
C LEU A 150 -13.80 -2.58 6.34
N SER A 151 -12.85 -1.93 5.68
CA SER A 151 -12.80 -0.47 5.56
C SER A 151 -12.69 -0.06 4.10
N THR A 152 -13.50 0.90 3.68
CA THR A 152 -13.33 1.55 2.38
C THR A 152 -12.20 2.58 2.48
N VAL A 153 -11.33 2.60 1.48
CA VAL A 153 -10.21 3.52 1.32
C VAL A 153 -10.44 4.31 0.03
N VAL A 154 -10.53 5.63 0.16
CA VAL A 154 -10.78 6.55 -0.95
C VAL A 154 -9.47 7.25 -1.32
N VAL A 155 -8.89 6.84 -2.44
CA VAL A 155 -7.67 7.42 -3.00
C VAL A 155 -8.01 8.76 -3.66
N PRO A 156 -7.32 9.87 -3.31
CA PRO A 156 -7.54 11.16 -3.93
C PRO A 156 -7.36 11.12 -5.46
N ALA A 157 -8.21 11.83 -6.18
CA ALA A 157 -8.10 11.93 -7.64
C ALA A 157 -6.97 12.88 -8.06
N ASP A 158 -6.60 13.83 -7.19
CA ASP A 158 -5.45 14.69 -7.40
C ASP A 158 -4.14 13.91 -7.25
N GLU A 159 -3.44 13.67 -8.35
CA GLU A 159 -2.13 13.02 -8.37
C GLU A 159 -1.06 13.79 -7.56
N ARG A 160 -1.29 15.08 -7.32
CA ARG A 160 -0.42 15.92 -6.47
C ARG A 160 -0.82 15.88 -5.01
N HIS A 161 -1.81 15.11 -4.60
CA HIS A 161 -2.17 15.02 -3.19
C HIS A 161 -0.97 14.53 -2.36
N PRO A 162 -0.68 15.12 -1.17
CA PRO A 162 0.50 14.78 -0.38
C PRO A 162 0.62 13.29 -0.07
N VAL A 163 -0.47 12.64 0.36
CA VAL A 163 -0.53 11.19 0.60
C VAL A 163 -0.10 10.36 -0.63
N VAL A 164 -0.52 10.77 -1.84
CA VAL A 164 -0.20 10.07 -3.10
C VAL A 164 1.29 10.18 -3.40
N VAL A 165 1.83 11.40 -3.36
CA VAL A 165 3.23 11.69 -3.69
C VAL A 165 4.16 11.09 -2.64
N ASN A 166 3.88 11.31 -1.36
CA ASN A 166 4.74 10.88 -0.26
C ASN A 166 4.81 9.35 -0.17
N ALA A 167 3.70 8.63 -0.33
CA ALA A 167 3.73 7.16 -0.32
C ALA A 167 4.64 6.58 -1.41
N GLN A 168 4.67 7.20 -2.61
CA GLN A 168 5.56 6.80 -3.70
C GLN A 168 7.03 7.08 -3.40
N LEU A 169 7.35 8.12 -2.62
CA LEU A 169 8.71 8.43 -2.18
C LEU A 169 9.18 7.52 -1.03
N LEU A 170 8.29 7.20 -0.09
CA LEU A 170 8.60 6.42 1.11
C LEU A 170 8.87 4.94 0.80
N LYS A 171 8.08 4.32 -0.11
CA LYS A 171 8.24 2.90 -0.44
C LYS A 171 9.68 2.53 -0.86
N PRO A 172 10.31 3.19 -1.85
CA PRO A 172 11.69 2.89 -2.21
C PRO A 172 12.68 3.35 -1.13
N ALA A 173 12.33 4.35 -0.31
CA ALA A 173 13.19 4.84 0.75
C ALA A 173 13.42 3.80 1.85
N ILE A 174 12.39 3.06 2.28
CA ILE A 174 12.53 1.96 3.25
C ILE A 174 13.58 0.93 2.80
N ALA A 175 13.44 0.46 1.56
CA ALA A 175 14.33 -0.56 1.00
C ALA A 175 15.79 -0.09 0.93
N ARG A 176 16.00 1.21 0.78
CA ARG A 176 17.30 1.84 0.61
C ARG A 176 17.86 2.45 1.89
N ALA A 177 17.09 2.54 2.97
CA ALA A 177 17.50 3.27 4.16
C ALA A 177 18.82 2.75 4.75
N ARG A 178 19.02 1.43 4.76
CA ARG A 178 20.26 0.80 5.23
C ARG A 178 21.49 1.11 4.37
N GLU A 179 21.31 1.53 3.11
CA GLU A 179 22.42 1.92 2.24
C GLU A 179 22.93 3.34 2.54
N TYR A 180 22.06 4.21 3.06
CA TYR A 180 22.35 5.65 3.17
C TYR A 180 22.40 6.17 4.60
N LEU A 181 21.78 5.48 5.57
CA LEU A 181 21.72 5.92 6.96
C LEU A 181 22.77 5.20 7.79
N THR A 182 23.73 5.97 8.31
CA THR A 182 24.71 5.52 9.30
C THR A 182 24.29 6.01 10.70
N PRO A 183 24.75 5.37 11.78
CA PRO A 183 24.51 5.86 13.15
C PRO A 183 24.90 7.33 13.32
N ASP A 184 26.06 7.74 12.80
CA ASP A 184 26.53 9.13 12.88
C ASP A 184 25.57 10.14 12.25
N ILE A 185 24.94 9.80 11.11
CA ILE A 185 23.94 10.67 10.46
C ILE A 185 22.68 10.74 11.31
N ILE A 186 22.27 9.62 11.91
CA ILE A 186 21.09 9.56 12.77
C ILE A 186 21.29 10.44 13.99
N ASP A 187 22.38 10.25 14.74
CA ASP A 187 22.71 11.00 15.95
C ASP A 187 22.81 12.51 15.65
N LEU A 188 23.43 12.87 14.52
CA LEU A 188 23.55 14.26 14.08
C LEU A 188 22.19 14.89 13.80
N VAL A 189 21.30 14.18 13.10
CA VAL A 189 19.96 14.68 12.74
C VAL A 189 19.06 14.79 13.97
N GLU A 190 19.09 13.79 14.86
CA GLU A 190 18.32 13.81 16.10
C GLU A 190 18.75 14.96 17.00
N SER A 191 20.06 15.13 17.22
CA SER A 191 20.62 16.22 18.02
C SER A 191 20.25 17.60 17.46
N TYR A 192 20.31 17.78 16.13
CA TYR A 192 19.89 19.03 15.49
C TYR A 192 18.40 19.37 15.75
N CYS A 193 17.55 18.35 15.86
CA CYS A 193 16.11 18.52 16.08
C CYS A 193 15.71 18.61 17.56
N GLU A 194 16.63 18.45 18.52
CA GLU A 194 16.35 18.52 19.96
C GLU A 194 15.77 19.88 20.38
N SER A 195 16.17 20.96 19.69
CA SER A 195 15.69 22.31 19.97
C SER A 195 14.26 22.57 19.47
N GLY A 196 13.65 21.60 18.78
CA GLY A 196 12.28 21.67 18.30
C GLY A 196 12.13 21.51 16.78
N PRO A 197 10.92 21.76 16.24
CA PRO A 197 10.65 21.55 14.83
C PRO A 197 11.45 22.47 13.91
N VAL A 198 12.00 21.92 12.84
CA VAL A 198 12.85 22.63 11.86
C VAL A 198 12.31 22.47 10.44
N LEU A 199 12.64 23.40 9.55
CA LEU A 199 12.31 23.26 8.13
C LEU A 199 13.30 22.32 7.46
N GLN A 200 12.82 21.47 6.53
CA GLN A 200 13.67 20.57 5.74
C GLN A 200 14.87 21.29 5.11
N ARG A 201 14.64 22.47 4.52
CA ARG A 201 15.73 23.24 3.90
C ARG A 201 16.82 23.67 4.89
N ALA A 202 16.43 24.01 6.12
CA ALA A 202 17.37 24.48 7.14
C ALA A 202 18.21 23.30 7.64
N LEU A 203 17.55 22.19 7.99
CA LEU A 203 18.21 20.95 8.38
C LEU A 203 19.21 20.48 7.31
N CYS A 204 18.79 20.40 6.04
CA CYS A 204 19.67 19.97 4.96
C CYS A 204 20.85 20.93 4.73
N ALA A 205 20.63 22.25 4.84
CA ALA A 205 21.68 23.24 4.63
C ALA A 205 22.70 23.24 5.78
N ASP A 206 22.22 23.21 7.02
CA ASP A 206 23.06 23.33 8.21
C ASP A 206 23.87 22.05 8.46
N LEU A 207 23.27 20.88 8.22
CA LEU A 207 23.95 19.59 8.34
C LEU A 207 24.67 19.16 7.04
N GLN A 208 24.56 19.95 5.97
CA GLN A 208 25.11 19.65 4.65
C GLN A 208 24.70 18.27 4.09
N ILE A 209 23.49 17.81 4.43
CA ILE A 209 22.96 16.54 3.94
C ILE A 209 22.09 16.72 2.69
N PRO A 210 22.13 15.81 1.72
CA PRO A 210 21.30 15.91 0.53
C PRO A 210 19.82 15.70 0.87
N THR A 211 18.94 16.45 0.21
CA THR A 211 17.48 16.36 0.40
C THR A 211 16.92 14.95 0.13
N GLY A 212 17.62 14.14 -0.67
CA GLY A 212 17.28 12.75 -0.92
C GLY A 212 17.38 11.84 0.32
N LEU A 213 18.01 12.27 1.41
CA LEU A 213 18.02 11.53 2.68
C LEU A 213 16.77 11.74 3.53
N ILE A 214 15.93 12.73 3.22
CA ILE A 214 14.73 13.03 4.00
C ILE A 214 13.72 11.88 3.97
N PRO A 215 13.37 11.28 2.80
CA PRO A 215 12.47 10.13 2.80
C PRO A 215 13.01 8.91 3.58
N PRO A 216 14.30 8.52 3.47
CA PRO A 216 14.87 7.49 4.36
C PRO A 216 14.76 7.82 5.85
N LEU A 217 15.13 9.04 6.26
CA LEU A 217 15.06 9.48 7.67
C LEU A 217 13.64 9.44 8.22
N LEU A 218 12.64 9.84 7.41
CA LEU A 218 11.22 9.73 7.76
C LEU A 218 10.78 8.25 7.84
N ALA A 219 11.23 7.43 6.90
CA ALA A 219 10.82 6.04 6.77
C ALA A 219 11.39 5.13 7.87
N THR A 220 12.50 5.51 8.50
CA THR A 220 13.11 4.77 9.62
C THR A 220 12.80 5.37 10.99
N GLY A 221 11.96 6.41 11.07
CA GLY A 221 11.57 7.01 12.35
C GLY A 221 12.66 7.85 13.01
N VAL A 222 13.62 8.35 12.24
CA VAL A 222 14.57 9.37 12.74
C VAL A 222 13.88 10.72 12.76
N LEU A 223 13.11 10.99 11.70
CA LEU A 223 12.28 12.18 11.57
C LEU A 223 10.80 11.81 11.50
N LYS A 224 9.96 12.72 11.98
CA LYS A 224 8.51 12.73 11.74
C LYS A 224 8.06 14.05 11.15
N ALA A 225 6.95 13.99 10.42
CA ALA A 225 6.25 15.13 9.88
C ALA A 225 4.79 14.77 9.57
N ASP A 226 3.94 15.77 9.35
CA ASP A 226 2.59 15.55 8.82
C ASP A 226 2.66 15.27 7.31
N LEU A 227 2.77 13.99 6.97
CA LEU A 227 2.88 13.51 5.60
C LEU A 227 1.52 13.36 4.89
N ALA A 228 0.43 13.53 5.63
CA ALA A 228 -0.92 13.47 5.11
C ALA A 228 -1.31 14.79 4.44
N HIS A 229 -0.89 15.91 5.03
CA HIS A 229 -1.28 17.26 4.60
C HIS A 229 -0.15 18.04 3.91
N HIS A 230 1.10 17.58 4.03
CA HIS A 230 2.25 18.30 3.47
C HIS A 230 3.16 17.40 2.65
N HIS A 231 3.63 17.93 1.51
CA HIS A 231 4.64 17.26 0.69
C HIS A 231 5.99 17.22 1.37
N ILE A 232 6.76 16.17 1.09
CA ILE A 232 8.20 16.12 1.40
C ILE A 232 8.92 17.12 0.48
N CYS A 233 9.09 18.34 0.97
CA CYS A 233 9.72 19.44 0.25
C CYS A 233 10.42 20.43 1.21
N ALA A 234 11.10 21.43 0.65
CA ALA A 234 11.92 22.41 1.40
C ALA A 234 11.20 23.11 2.57
N THR A 235 9.86 23.23 2.53
CA THR A 235 9.04 23.87 3.55
C THR A 235 8.42 22.90 4.55
N LEU A 236 8.63 21.59 4.39
CA LEU A 236 8.14 20.60 5.34
C LEU A 236 8.78 20.85 6.71
N LYS A 237 7.94 20.91 7.75
CA LYS A 237 8.40 20.93 9.13
C LYS A 237 8.70 19.51 9.58
N LEU A 238 9.88 19.33 10.13
CA LEU A 238 10.43 18.06 10.60
C LEU A 238 10.66 18.15 12.10
N SER A 239 10.54 17.02 12.79
CA SER A 239 10.89 16.89 14.20
C SER A 239 11.55 15.53 14.41
N ALA A 240 12.35 15.40 15.46
CA ALA A 240 12.89 14.10 15.86
C ALA A 240 11.73 13.14 16.18
N ALA A 241 11.85 11.91 15.71
CA ALA A 241 10.86 10.86 15.96
C ALA A 241 11.34 9.79 16.93
N TYR A 242 12.66 9.65 17.16
CA TYR A 242 13.23 8.71 18.12
C TYR A 242 12.70 7.27 17.98
N GLY A 243 12.48 6.84 16.74
CA GLY A 243 11.95 5.52 16.38
C GLY A 243 10.42 5.45 16.26
N GLU A 244 9.68 6.53 16.55
CA GLU A 244 8.24 6.59 16.27
C GLU A 244 7.97 6.55 14.76
N LEU A 245 6.92 5.81 14.36
CA LEU A 245 6.56 5.60 12.95
C LEU A 245 5.09 5.93 12.65
N ASP A 246 4.37 6.55 13.58
CA ASP A 246 2.92 6.79 13.45
C ASP A 246 2.58 7.67 12.24
N HIS A 247 3.47 8.59 11.85
CA HIS A 247 3.31 9.43 10.64
C HIS A 247 3.32 8.65 9.32
N LEU A 248 3.69 7.36 9.35
CA LEU A 248 3.65 6.47 8.19
C LEU A 248 2.30 5.74 8.03
N CYS A 249 1.36 5.91 8.97
CA CYS A 249 0.02 5.30 8.95
C CYS A 249 -0.94 6.00 7.96
N LEU A 250 -0.46 6.30 6.74
CA LEU A 250 -1.15 7.13 5.75
C LEU A 250 -2.50 6.57 5.26
N ILE A 251 -2.73 5.26 5.41
CA ILE A 251 -3.99 4.63 4.98
C ILE A 251 -5.19 5.07 5.82
N GLU A 252 -4.98 5.51 7.07
CA GLU A 252 -6.05 5.99 7.94
C GLU A 252 -6.65 7.31 7.43
N GLU A 253 -5.80 8.15 6.81
CA GLU A 253 -6.17 9.45 6.24
C GLU A 253 -7.02 9.33 4.96
N LEU A 254 -7.13 8.12 4.43
CA LEU A 254 -7.92 7.82 3.24
C LEU A 254 -9.26 7.15 3.56
N ARG A 255 -9.59 7.01 4.85
CA ARG A 255 -10.91 6.49 5.27
C ARG A 255 -11.93 7.64 5.22
N PRO A 256 -13.17 7.37 4.78
CA PRO A 256 -14.24 8.36 4.74
C PRO A 256 -14.68 8.82 6.14
#